data_AF-A0A3B3WRH7-F1
#
_entry.id   AF-A0A3B3WRH7-F1
#
_cell.length_a   1.000
_cell.length_b   1.000
_cell.length_c   1.000
_cell.angle_alpha   90.00
_cell.angle_beta   90.00
_cell.angle_gamma   90.00
#
_symmetry.space_group_name_H-M   'P 1'
#
loop_
_entity.id
_entity.type
_entity.pdbx_description
1 polymer ?
#
loop_
_entity_poly.entity_id
_entity_poly.type
_entity_poly.pdbx_seq_one_letter_code
_entity_poly.pdbx_strand_id
1 'polypeptide(L)'
;MSARETFVHSFYNNQAQLRHQVHWFRGRTSLFTDQIPRRNASLLLTAVKIQDEGRYMCRTSTSEGNKRAFVDLKVEAPVSDIRIHQDGNRITCSSEGIYPQPELTWSTEPPSNTALQNRTTVHQTEEKLYNITSCLTDHDPNLTYYCTVKTQTNQKTGLVKPGCTANSTKTPNKPEIHGNSLKPVDCLDELDSAVNAENNLDTVTSVTRLLSPGLS
;
A
#
# COMPACT_ATOMS: atom_id res chain seq x y z
N MET A 1 -14.85 -13.12 -22.01
CA MET A 1 -14.18 -11.90 -22.53
C MET A 1 -12.78 -11.87 -21.93
N SER A 2 -11.73 -11.83 -22.76
CA SER A 2 -10.33 -11.91 -22.32
C SER A 2 -9.90 -10.63 -21.59
N ALA A 3 -9.23 -10.76 -20.44
CA ALA A 3 -8.63 -9.63 -19.75
C ALA A 3 -7.63 -8.91 -20.67
N ARG A 4 -7.65 -7.58 -20.71
CA ARG A 4 -6.62 -6.81 -21.43
C ARG A 4 -5.32 -6.90 -20.63
N GLU A 5 -4.40 -7.72 -21.11
CA GLU A 5 -3.04 -7.84 -20.60
C GLU A 5 -2.26 -6.54 -20.89
N THR A 6 -1.64 -5.94 -19.87
CA THR A 6 -0.79 -4.75 -20.05
C THR A 6 0.66 -5.06 -19.70
N PHE A 7 1.58 -4.84 -20.64
CA PHE A 7 3.01 -5.15 -20.47
C PHE A 7 3.68 -4.16 -19.50
N VAL A 8 4.05 -4.66 -18.32
CA VAL A 8 4.69 -3.90 -17.24
C VAL A 8 6.20 -3.82 -17.47
N HIS A 9 6.81 -4.95 -17.83
CA HIS A 9 8.24 -5.04 -18.16
C HIS A 9 8.48 -6.23 -19.09
N SER A 10 9.50 -6.15 -19.93
CA SER A 10 9.92 -7.26 -20.80
C SER A 10 11.43 -7.22 -20.98
N PHE A 11 12.06 -8.39 -20.97
CA PHE A 11 13.50 -8.57 -21.06
C PHE A 11 13.81 -9.78 -21.92
N TYR A 12 14.60 -9.57 -22.98
CA TYR A 12 15.12 -10.61 -23.87
C TYR A 12 16.32 -10.05 -24.65
N ASN A 13 17.16 -10.92 -25.21
CA ASN A 13 18.42 -10.56 -25.87
C ASN A 13 19.34 -9.72 -24.97
N ASN A 14 19.39 -10.05 -23.67
CA ASN A 14 20.16 -9.35 -22.64
C ASN A 14 19.83 -7.86 -22.48
N GLN A 15 18.62 -7.43 -22.87
CA GLN A 15 18.20 -6.03 -22.79
C GLN A 15 16.72 -5.88 -22.41
N ALA A 16 16.40 -4.77 -21.75
CA ALA A 16 15.02 -4.38 -21.45
C ALA A 16 14.31 -3.84 -22.69
N GLN A 17 13.05 -4.23 -22.86
CA GLN A 17 12.29 -4.07 -24.10
C GLN A 17 11.16 -3.09 -23.87
N LEU A 18 11.50 -1.80 -23.93
CA LEU A 18 10.63 -0.71 -23.47
C LEU A 18 9.59 -0.26 -24.50
N ARG A 19 9.67 -0.73 -25.75
CA ARG A 19 8.79 -0.28 -26.86
C ARG A 19 7.31 -0.51 -26.56
N HIS A 20 6.98 -1.69 -26.03
CA HIS A 20 5.60 -2.08 -25.72
C HIS A 20 5.24 -1.86 -24.24
N GLN A 21 6.15 -1.28 -23.46
CA GLN A 21 5.88 -0.97 -22.07
C GLN A 21 4.80 0.11 -21.99
N VAL A 22 3.74 -0.21 -21.25
CA VAL A 22 2.64 0.71 -21.00
C VAL A 22 3.12 1.96 -20.26
N HIS A 23 2.58 3.11 -20.64
CA HIS A 23 3.14 4.41 -20.27
C HIS A 23 3.27 4.63 -18.76
N TRP A 24 2.36 4.12 -17.93
CA TRP A 24 2.35 4.34 -16.48
C TRP A 24 3.44 3.55 -15.71
N PHE A 25 4.14 2.61 -16.37
CA PHE A 25 5.29 1.86 -15.81
C PHE A 25 6.64 2.31 -16.38
N ARG A 26 6.64 3.22 -17.36
CA ARG A 26 7.89 3.70 -17.97
C ARG A 26 8.78 4.41 -16.94
N GLY A 27 10.06 4.06 -16.94
CA GLY A 27 11.06 4.61 -16.03
C GLY A 27 10.90 4.17 -14.57
N ARG A 28 9.95 3.27 -14.26
CA ARG A 28 9.66 2.81 -12.91
C ARG A 28 10.05 1.36 -12.67
N THR A 29 10.37 0.61 -13.71
CA THR A 29 10.62 -0.84 -13.60
C THR A 29 12.03 -1.23 -14.05
N SER A 30 12.64 -2.16 -13.33
CA SER A 30 13.93 -2.77 -13.67
C SER A 30 14.01 -4.20 -13.15
N LEU A 31 14.73 -5.07 -13.85
CA LEU A 31 15.06 -6.41 -13.35
C LEU A 31 16.42 -6.40 -12.64
N PHE A 32 16.58 -7.31 -11.67
CA PHE A 32 17.88 -7.65 -11.09
C PHE A 32 18.64 -8.57 -12.06
N THR A 33 19.24 -8.00 -13.10
CA THR A 33 19.84 -8.76 -14.22
C THR A 33 20.98 -9.68 -13.79
N ASP A 34 21.70 -9.31 -12.73
CA ASP A 34 22.76 -10.11 -12.10
C ASP A 34 22.24 -11.36 -11.38
N GLN A 35 20.95 -11.37 -11.03
CA GLN A 35 20.28 -12.47 -10.34
C GLN A 35 19.58 -13.44 -11.31
N ILE A 36 19.41 -13.07 -12.58
CA ILE A 36 18.80 -13.93 -13.62
C ILE A 36 19.52 -15.28 -13.76
N PRO A 37 20.88 -15.36 -13.81
CA PRO A 37 21.58 -16.64 -13.86
C PRO A 37 21.33 -17.53 -12.65
N ARG A 38 20.92 -16.93 -11.52
CA ARG A 38 20.56 -17.61 -10.27
C ARG A 38 19.05 -17.90 -10.17
N ARG A 39 18.35 -17.90 -11.32
CA ARG A 39 16.91 -18.15 -11.43
C ARG A 39 16.02 -17.12 -10.72
N ASN A 40 16.54 -15.90 -10.52
CA ASN A 40 15.81 -14.83 -9.91
C ASN A 40 15.59 -13.70 -10.93
N ALA A 41 14.37 -13.64 -11.44
CA ALA A 41 13.93 -12.62 -12.38
C ALA A 41 13.01 -11.59 -11.70
N SER A 42 13.31 -11.25 -10.44
CA SER A 42 12.53 -10.28 -9.67
C SER A 42 12.47 -8.91 -10.34
N LEU A 43 11.30 -8.28 -10.26
CA LEU A 43 11.06 -6.95 -10.79
C LEU A 43 11.06 -5.92 -9.65
N LEU A 44 11.95 -4.95 -9.75
CA LEU A 44 11.87 -3.74 -8.96
C LEU A 44 10.88 -2.78 -9.62
N LEU A 45 9.87 -2.34 -8.86
CA LEU A 45 8.96 -1.27 -9.21
C LEU A 45 9.16 -0.09 -8.25
N THR A 46 9.51 1.07 -8.79
CA THR A 46 9.79 2.29 -8.03
C THR A 46 8.63 3.29 -8.09
N ALA A 47 8.63 4.24 -7.15
CA ALA A 47 7.61 5.30 -7.04
C ALA A 47 6.18 4.74 -7.13
N VAL A 48 5.89 3.72 -6.33
CA VAL A 48 4.61 3.01 -6.36
C VAL A 48 3.45 3.90 -5.96
N LYS A 49 2.32 3.62 -6.59
CA LYS A 49 1.04 4.30 -6.42
C LYS A 49 -0.03 3.26 -6.10
N ILE A 50 -1.12 3.71 -5.47
CA ILE A 50 -2.27 2.85 -5.16
C ILE A 50 -2.81 2.16 -6.42
N GLN A 51 -2.74 2.82 -7.56
CA GLN A 51 -3.18 2.27 -8.84
C GLN A 51 -2.31 1.12 -9.36
N ASP A 52 -1.14 0.85 -8.78
CA ASP A 52 -0.33 -0.32 -9.13
C ASP A 52 -0.82 -1.59 -8.42
N GLU A 53 -1.63 -1.48 -7.37
CA GLU A 53 -2.22 -2.64 -6.68
C GLU A 53 -2.96 -3.55 -7.65
N GLY A 54 -2.80 -4.86 -7.49
CA GLY A 54 -3.49 -5.87 -8.27
C GLY A 54 -2.61 -7.07 -8.61
N ARG A 55 -3.14 -7.91 -9.50
CA ARG A 55 -2.51 -9.16 -9.88
C ARG A 55 -1.60 -9.00 -11.09
N TYR A 56 -0.39 -9.51 -10.96
CA TYR A 56 0.64 -9.55 -11.98
C TYR A 56 0.90 -10.99 -12.39
N MET A 57 1.28 -11.18 -13.64
CA MET A 57 1.73 -12.44 -14.21
C MET A 57 3.19 -12.30 -14.62
N CYS A 58 4.06 -13.10 -14.02
CA CYS A 58 5.42 -13.30 -14.52
C CYS A 58 5.36 -14.42 -15.55
N ARG A 59 5.90 -14.21 -16.75
CA ARG A 59 6.01 -15.24 -17.79
C ARG A 59 7.47 -15.38 -18.18
N THR A 60 7.94 -16.61 -18.18
CA THR A 60 9.26 -16.99 -18.69
C THR A 60 9.11 -17.90 -19.89
N SER A 61 9.96 -17.71 -20.89
CA SER A 61 10.09 -18.57 -22.05
C SER A 61 11.55 -18.99 -22.17
N THR A 62 11.80 -20.29 -22.12
CA THR A 62 13.13 -20.89 -22.29
C THR A 62 13.02 -22.06 -23.27
N SER A 63 14.16 -22.66 -23.62
CA SER A 63 14.20 -23.92 -24.40
C SER A 63 13.47 -25.08 -23.71
N GLU A 64 13.33 -25.05 -22.38
CA GLU A 64 12.61 -26.06 -21.59
C GLU A 64 11.09 -25.84 -21.61
N GLY A 65 10.61 -24.68 -22.08
CA GLY A 65 9.21 -24.36 -22.24
C GLY A 65 8.80 -23.01 -21.67
N ASN A 66 7.48 -22.80 -21.61
CA ASN A 66 6.88 -21.58 -21.07
C ASN A 66 6.38 -21.84 -19.64
N LYS A 67 6.74 -20.96 -18.71
CA LYS A 67 6.16 -20.95 -17.35
C LYS A 67 5.45 -19.64 -17.06
N ARG A 68 4.48 -19.70 -16.16
CA ARG A 68 3.73 -18.56 -15.65
C ARG A 68 3.66 -18.66 -14.14
N ALA A 69 3.84 -17.52 -13.47
CA ALA A 69 3.64 -17.35 -12.05
C ALA A 69 2.75 -16.12 -11.83
N PHE A 70 2.01 -16.08 -10.72
CA PHE A 70 1.16 -14.94 -10.40
C PHE A 70 1.57 -14.32 -9.07
N VAL A 71 1.58 -12.98 -9.02
CA VAL A 71 1.91 -12.21 -7.82
C VAL A 71 0.83 -11.18 -7.57
N ASP A 72 0.30 -11.13 -6.36
CA ASP A 72 -0.64 -10.08 -5.94
C ASP A 72 0.14 -8.96 -5.25
N LEU A 73 0.25 -7.81 -5.92
CA LEU A 73 0.85 -6.62 -5.34
C LEU A 73 -0.19 -5.92 -4.48
N LYS A 74 0.05 -5.87 -3.16
CA LYS A 74 -0.71 -5.05 -2.21
C LYS A 74 0.04 -3.75 -1.93
N VAL A 75 -0.69 -2.64 -1.92
CA VAL A 75 -0.14 -1.31 -1.64
C VAL A 75 -0.66 -0.85 -0.28
N GLU A 76 0.22 -0.21 0.49
CA GLU A 76 -0.14 0.34 1.79
C GLU A 76 0.45 1.75 1.94
N ALA A 77 -0.34 2.63 2.55
CA ALA A 77 0.13 3.89 3.11
C ALA A 77 -0.16 3.85 4.62
N PRO A 78 0.89 3.89 5.47
CA PRO A 78 0.76 3.64 6.90
C PRO A 78 -0.11 4.70 7.59
N VAL A 79 -0.60 4.37 8.78
CA VAL A 79 -1.36 5.32 9.60
C VAL A 79 -0.46 6.50 9.98
N SER A 80 -0.83 7.69 9.50
CA SER A 80 -0.18 8.96 9.86
C SER A 80 -0.45 9.33 11.32
N ASP A 81 0.27 10.33 11.82
CA ASP A 81 0.10 10.79 13.20
C ASP A 81 -1.35 11.18 13.52
N ILE A 82 -1.77 10.85 14.74
CA ILE A 82 -3.11 11.16 15.23
C ILE A 82 -3.16 12.62 15.64
N ARG A 83 -4.07 13.37 15.02
CA ARG A 83 -4.36 14.76 15.38
C ARG A 83 -5.58 14.78 16.29
N ILE A 84 -5.42 15.41 17.46
CA ILE A 84 -6.52 15.59 18.40
C ILE A 84 -6.76 17.08 18.61
N HIS A 85 -8.01 17.48 18.48
CA HIS A 85 -8.47 18.83 18.75
C HIS A 85 -9.63 18.78 19.74
N GLN A 86 -9.61 19.65 20.73
CA GLN A 86 -10.65 19.75 21.74
C GLN A 86 -11.25 21.15 21.73
N ASP A 87 -12.56 21.23 21.55
CA ASP A 87 -13.33 22.47 21.52
C ASP A 87 -14.55 22.33 22.45
N GLY A 88 -14.46 22.94 23.63
CA GLY A 88 -15.45 22.77 24.70
C GLY A 88 -15.66 21.29 25.06
N ASN A 89 -16.90 20.82 24.91
CA ASN A 89 -17.27 19.44 25.21
C ASN A 89 -17.06 18.46 24.03
N ARG A 90 -16.42 18.90 22.95
CA ARG A 90 -16.21 18.11 21.74
C ARG A 90 -14.75 17.74 21.58
N ILE A 91 -14.47 16.46 21.39
CA ILE A 91 -13.14 15.94 21.05
C ILE A 91 -13.18 15.45 19.60
N THR A 92 -12.28 15.96 18.77
CA THR A 92 -12.11 15.53 17.38
C THR A 92 -10.77 14.82 17.26
N CYS A 93 -10.80 13.60 16.73
CA CYS A 93 -9.63 12.81 16.39
C CYS A 93 -9.58 12.59 14.87
N SER A 94 -8.43 12.85 14.25
CA SER A 94 -8.26 12.66 12.81
C SER A 94 -6.90 12.11 12.43
N SER A 95 -6.85 11.46 11.27
CA SER A 95 -5.62 11.05 10.58
C SER A 95 -5.85 11.03 9.07
N GLU A 96 -4.79 11.23 8.29
CA GLU A 96 -4.86 11.54 6.86
C GLU A 96 -3.85 10.70 6.06
N GLY A 97 -4.12 10.52 4.77
CA GLY A 97 -3.17 9.91 3.84
C GLY A 97 -2.98 8.39 4.02
N ILE A 98 -4.04 7.66 4.40
CA ILE A 98 -3.96 6.24 4.78
C ILE A 98 -4.48 5.35 3.64
N TYR A 99 -3.89 4.19 3.43
CA TYR A 99 -4.44 3.16 2.53
C TYR A 99 -4.03 1.76 3.01
N PRO A 100 -4.94 0.77 3.02
CA PRO A 100 -6.35 0.80 2.59
C PRO A 100 -7.26 1.59 3.55
N GLN A 101 -8.58 1.59 3.31
CA GLN A 101 -9.57 2.29 4.13
C GLN A 101 -9.41 1.93 5.63
N PRO A 102 -9.17 2.92 6.52
CA PRO A 102 -8.95 2.66 7.94
C PRO A 102 -10.25 2.59 8.74
N GLU A 103 -10.13 2.06 9.96
CA GLU A 103 -11.13 2.13 11.03
C GLU A 103 -10.66 3.06 12.14
N LEU A 104 -11.61 3.73 12.80
CA LEU A 104 -11.35 4.56 13.99
C LEU A 104 -12.26 4.13 15.12
N THR A 105 -11.66 3.78 16.26
CA THR A 105 -12.37 3.39 17.49
C THR A 105 -11.99 4.27 18.67
N TRP A 106 -12.92 4.39 19.61
CA TRP A 106 -12.71 5.08 20.89
C TRP A 106 -12.76 4.08 22.04
N SER A 107 -11.90 4.27 23.04
CA SER A 107 -11.96 3.59 24.33
C SER A 107 -11.60 4.57 25.46
N THR A 108 -11.89 4.20 26.70
CA THR A 108 -11.62 5.04 27.88
C THR A 108 -10.91 4.30 29.00
N GLU A 109 -10.22 5.06 29.84
CA GLU A 109 -9.67 4.61 31.13
C GLU A 109 -10.14 5.58 32.24
N PRO A 110 -10.88 5.09 33.25
CA PRO A 110 -11.44 3.74 33.35
C PRO A 110 -12.46 3.44 32.22
N PRO A 111 -12.78 2.15 31.96
CA PRO A 111 -13.77 1.78 30.97
C PRO A 111 -15.13 2.41 31.27
N SER A 112 -15.69 3.11 30.29
CA SER A 112 -17.03 3.71 30.39
C SER A 112 -18.09 2.61 30.38
N ASN A 113 -19.09 2.75 31.26
CA ASN A 113 -20.26 1.87 31.28
C ASN A 113 -21.33 2.26 30.24
N THR A 114 -21.17 3.42 29.59
CA THR A 114 -22.11 3.94 28.59
C THR A 114 -21.44 3.95 27.21
N ALA A 115 -22.22 3.65 26.17
CA ALA A 115 -21.77 3.75 24.79
C ALA A 115 -21.33 5.20 24.47
N LEU A 116 -20.13 5.35 23.92
CA LEU A 116 -19.58 6.64 23.54
C LEU A 116 -20.31 7.19 22.31
N GLN A 117 -20.90 8.37 22.45
CA GLN A 117 -21.54 9.09 21.34
C GLN A 117 -20.47 9.66 20.43
N ASN A 118 -20.15 8.93 19.37
CA ASN A 118 -19.17 9.34 18.37
C ASN A 118 -19.79 9.37 16.97
N ARG A 119 -19.22 10.22 16.12
CA ARG A 119 -19.56 10.30 14.70
C ARG A 119 -18.28 10.25 13.89
N THR A 120 -18.10 9.17 13.15
CA THR A 120 -16.94 8.96 12.27
C THR A 120 -17.29 9.27 10.83
N THR A 121 -16.37 9.94 10.15
CA THR A 121 -16.43 10.30 8.73
C THR A 121 -15.16 9.82 8.05
N VAL A 122 -15.32 9.26 6.85
CA VAL A 122 -14.22 8.76 6.03
C VAL A 122 -14.35 9.42 4.66
N HIS A 123 -13.26 10.03 4.21
CA HIS A 123 -13.19 10.70 2.92
C HIS A 123 -12.05 10.11 2.09
N GLN A 124 -12.33 9.77 0.84
CA GLN A 124 -11.32 9.32 -0.11
C GLN A 124 -10.85 10.50 -0.97
N THR A 125 -9.55 10.72 -1.00
CA THR A 125 -8.86 11.76 -1.80
C THR A 125 -8.77 11.38 -3.28
N GLU A 126 -8.41 12.33 -4.13
CA GLU A 126 -8.17 12.09 -5.56
C GLU A 126 -7.03 11.09 -5.80
N GLU A 127 -6.03 11.06 -4.92
CA GLU A 127 -4.93 10.10 -4.92
C GLU A 127 -5.34 8.69 -4.46
N LYS A 128 -6.61 8.49 -4.11
CA LYS A 128 -7.20 7.26 -3.54
C LYS A 128 -6.81 6.95 -2.10
N LEU A 129 -6.11 7.86 -1.42
CA LEU A 129 -5.82 7.77 0.02
C LEU A 129 -7.06 8.15 0.84
N TYR A 130 -7.12 7.69 2.08
CA TYR A 130 -8.22 7.94 3.01
C TYR A 130 -7.83 8.90 4.13
N ASN A 131 -8.73 9.84 4.38
CA ASN A 131 -8.71 10.70 5.57
C ASN A 131 -9.88 10.28 6.46
N ILE A 132 -9.61 10.07 7.74
CA ILE A 132 -10.61 9.63 8.72
C ILE A 132 -10.67 10.63 9.86
N THR A 133 -11.89 10.99 10.25
CA THR A 133 -12.15 11.92 11.35
C THR A 133 -13.31 11.41 12.18
N SER A 134 -13.16 11.36 13.50
CA SER A 134 -14.23 11.04 14.43
C SER A 134 -14.37 12.13 15.48
N CYS A 135 -15.61 12.49 15.77
CA CYS A 135 -15.95 13.47 16.79
C CYS A 135 -16.71 12.78 17.92
N LEU A 136 -16.28 13.02 19.16
CA LEU A 136 -16.95 12.59 20.38
C LEU A 136 -17.56 13.82 21.05
N THR A 137 -18.84 13.73 21.40
CA THR A 137 -19.58 14.78 22.13
C THR A 137 -20.00 14.26 23.49
N ASP A 138 -20.28 15.17 24.43
CA ASP A 138 -20.77 14.81 25.76
C ASP A 138 -19.82 13.89 26.53
N HIS A 139 -18.53 14.23 26.48
CA HIS A 139 -17.47 13.47 27.12
C HIS A 139 -17.43 13.72 28.63
N ASP A 140 -17.14 12.68 29.40
CA ASP A 140 -16.90 12.79 30.84
C ASP A 140 -15.47 13.35 31.05
N PRO A 141 -15.33 14.54 31.67
CA PRO A 141 -14.03 15.17 31.84
C PRO A 141 -13.09 14.40 32.77
N ASN A 142 -13.59 13.38 33.50
CA ASN A 142 -12.78 12.57 34.41
C ASN A 142 -12.19 11.32 33.74
N LEU A 143 -12.60 11.01 32.50
CA LEU A 143 -12.11 9.86 31.76
C LEU A 143 -10.93 10.22 30.87
N THR A 144 -9.97 9.31 30.76
CA THR A 144 -8.95 9.37 29.71
C THR A 144 -9.52 8.73 28.45
N TYR A 145 -9.43 9.40 27.31
CA TYR A 145 -9.90 8.88 26.03
C TYR A 145 -8.75 8.44 25.14
N TYR A 146 -8.92 7.30 24.49
CA TYR A 146 -8.02 6.77 23.49
C TYR A 146 -8.74 6.73 22.15
N CYS A 147 -8.20 7.41 21.16
CA CYS A 147 -8.65 7.29 19.78
C CYS A 147 -7.66 6.43 19.02
N THR A 148 -8.09 5.28 18.53
CA THR A 148 -7.22 4.37 17.78
C THR A 148 -7.65 4.35 16.32
N VAL A 149 -6.72 4.71 15.43
CA VAL A 149 -6.87 4.53 13.97
C VAL A 149 -6.07 3.32 13.57
N LYS A 150 -6.70 2.37 12.89
CA LYS A 150 -6.07 1.11 12.48
C LYS A 150 -6.42 0.74 11.04
N THR A 151 -5.48 0.05 10.40
CA THR A 151 -5.66 -0.73 9.18
C THR A 151 -5.41 -2.21 9.52
N GLN A 152 -5.36 -3.09 8.51
CA GLN A 152 -5.05 -4.50 8.73
C GLN A 152 -3.61 -4.74 9.23
N THR A 153 -2.69 -3.83 8.93
CA THR A 153 -1.25 -4.01 9.14
C THR A 153 -0.62 -2.95 10.04
N ASN A 154 -1.33 -1.85 10.32
CA ASN A 154 -0.78 -0.73 11.07
C ASN A 154 -1.84 -0.12 12.00
N GLN A 155 -1.42 0.47 13.12
CA GLN A 155 -2.28 1.19 14.03
C GLN A 155 -1.52 2.31 14.75
N LYS A 156 -2.23 3.40 15.05
CA LYS A 156 -1.77 4.45 15.95
C LYS A 156 -2.90 4.89 16.87
N THR A 157 -2.53 5.24 18.10
CA THR A 157 -3.46 5.67 19.13
C THR A 157 -3.08 7.06 19.61
N GLY A 158 -4.05 7.98 19.58
CA GLY A 158 -3.98 9.28 20.23
C GLY A 158 -4.64 9.23 21.60
N LEU A 159 -4.17 10.08 22.51
CA LEU A 159 -4.57 10.09 23.91
C LEU A 159 -5.03 11.48 24.35
N VAL A 160 -6.16 11.54 25.07
CA VAL A 160 -6.70 12.74 25.69
C VAL A 160 -6.82 12.50 27.18
N LYS A 161 -6.10 13.28 27.99
CA LYS A 161 -6.15 13.19 29.46
C LYS A 161 -7.17 14.17 30.05
N PRO A 162 -7.80 13.82 31.18
CA PRO A 162 -8.52 14.75 32.04
C PRO A 162 -7.70 15.99 32.36
N GLY A 163 -8.33 17.17 32.25
CA GLY A 163 -7.72 18.44 32.70
C GLY A 163 -6.56 18.97 31.86
N CYS A 164 -6.20 18.34 30.74
CA CYS A 164 -5.23 18.88 29.79
C CYS A 164 -5.94 19.57 28.62
N THR A 165 -5.87 20.90 28.54
CA THR A 165 -6.16 21.61 27.29
C THR A 165 -4.96 21.45 26.37
N ALA A 166 -5.08 20.55 25.39
CA ALA A 166 -4.01 20.32 24.42
C ALA A 166 -3.89 21.50 23.44
N ASN A 167 -3.15 22.55 23.81
CA ASN A 167 -2.59 23.49 22.85
C ASN A 167 -1.29 22.92 22.28
N SER A 168 -1.40 21.94 21.38
CA SER A 168 -0.28 21.48 20.57
C SER A 168 -0.55 21.78 19.11
N THR A 169 -0.31 23.02 18.72
CA THR A 169 -0.12 23.40 17.32
C THR A 169 1.26 22.93 16.87
N LYS A 170 1.40 21.63 16.56
CA LYS A 170 2.47 21.22 15.66
C LYS A 170 2.07 21.59 14.23
N THR A 171 2.73 22.60 13.69
CA THR A 171 2.69 22.94 12.26
C THR A 171 3.02 21.70 11.45
N PRO A 172 2.32 21.41 10.33
CA PRO A 172 2.62 20.22 9.55
C PRO A 172 4.01 20.36 8.94
N ASN A 173 4.94 19.48 9.31
CA ASN A 173 5.92 19.09 8.32
C ASN A 173 5.14 18.38 7.20
N LYS A 174 5.39 18.78 5.95
CA LYS A 174 4.88 18.09 4.76
C LYS A 174 5.01 16.59 5.02
N PRO A 175 3.94 15.77 4.87
CA PRO A 175 4.08 14.34 5.01
C PRO A 175 5.16 13.91 4.03
N GLU A 176 6.33 13.53 4.55
CA GLU A 176 7.27 12.78 3.77
C GLU A 176 6.58 11.45 3.53
N ILE A 177 6.17 11.25 2.28
CA ILE A 177 5.87 9.94 1.76
C ILE A 177 7.18 9.17 1.85
N HIS A 178 7.42 8.60 3.03
CA HIS A 178 8.27 7.44 3.16
C HIS A 178 7.47 6.36 2.47
N GLY A 179 7.70 6.22 1.16
CA GLY A 179 7.48 4.95 0.52
C GLY A 179 8.36 4.00 1.30
N ASN A 180 7.79 3.29 2.28
CA ASN A 180 8.38 2.03 2.70
C ASN A 180 8.49 1.26 1.41
N SER A 181 9.75 1.22 0.95
CA SER A 181 10.17 0.66 -0.32
C SER A 181 9.31 -0.54 -0.56
N LEU A 182 8.52 -0.50 -1.63
CA LEU A 182 7.79 -1.70 -1.95
C LEU A 182 8.79 -2.79 -2.08
N LYS A 183 8.53 -3.84 -1.30
CA LYS A 183 9.22 -5.08 -1.50
C LYS A 183 9.08 -5.41 -2.99
N PRO A 184 10.15 -5.92 -3.61
CA PRO A 184 10.13 -6.34 -5.00
C PRO A 184 8.85 -7.11 -5.30
N VAL A 185 8.30 -6.97 -6.51
CA VAL A 185 7.32 -7.95 -6.97
C VAL A 185 8.08 -9.26 -7.02
N ASP A 186 7.85 -10.07 -5.99
CA ASP A 186 8.64 -11.25 -5.74
C ASP A 186 8.12 -12.36 -6.65
N CYS A 187 8.76 -12.52 -7.81
CA CYS A 187 8.48 -13.65 -8.70
C CYS A 187 9.20 -14.93 -8.23
N LEU A 188 9.83 -14.95 -7.03
CA LEU A 188 10.66 -16.07 -6.55
C LEU A 188 9.86 -17.34 -6.27
N ASP A 189 8.65 -17.25 -5.72
CA ASP A 189 8.01 -18.39 -5.06
C ASP A 189 7.41 -19.46 -6.00
N GLU A 190 7.43 -19.28 -7.32
CA GLU A 190 6.94 -20.29 -8.28
C GLU A 190 7.93 -20.65 -9.40
N LEU A 191 9.19 -20.17 -9.35
CA LEU A 191 10.21 -20.50 -10.34
C LEU A 191 11.00 -21.80 -10.03
N ASP A 192 10.55 -22.56 -9.03
CA ASP A 192 11.30 -23.59 -8.31
C ASP A 192 11.70 -24.86 -9.11
N SER A 193 11.63 -24.87 -10.44
CA SER A 193 11.95 -26.08 -11.22
C SER A 193 12.41 -25.89 -12.67
N ALA A 194 13.01 -24.78 -13.09
CA ALA A 194 13.64 -24.73 -14.43
C ALA A 194 14.77 -23.72 -14.52
N VAL A 195 15.71 -23.94 -15.45
CA VAL A 195 16.93 -23.18 -15.78
C VAL A 195 18.21 -23.84 -15.26
N ASN A 196 18.61 -24.94 -15.90
CA ASN A 196 20.03 -25.29 -15.88
C ASN A 196 20.82 -24.09 -16.39
N ALA A 197 21.73 -23.58 -15.56
CA ALA A 197 22.59 -22.47 -15.87
C ALA A 197 23.69 -22.93 -16.85
N GLU A 198 23.35 -23.02 -18.13
CA GLU A 198 24.32 -23.04 -19.22
C GLU A 198 23.82 -22.10 -20.34
N ASN A 199 24.38 -20.90 -20.39
CA ASN A 199 24.57 -20.06 -21.59
C ASN A 199 23.41 -19.88 -22.59
N ASN A 200 22.14 -19.97 -22.19
CA ASN A 200 21.06 -19.88 -23.17
C ASN A 200 20.61 -18.42 -23.40
N LEU A 201 20.96 -17.88 -24.58
CA LEU A 201 20.65 -16.54 -25.08
C LEU A 201 19.14 -16.23 -25.21
N ASP A 202 18.26 -17.22 -25.00
CA ASP A 202 16.84 -17.15 -25.38
C ASP A 202 15.86 -17.07 -24.18
N THR A 203 16.31 -16.58 -23.01
CA THR A 203 15.39 -16.40 -21.88
C THR A 203 14.58 -15.12 -22.05
N VAL A 204 13.31 -15.25 -22.45
CA VAL A 204 12.35 -14.15 -22.47
C VAL A 204 11.65 -14.09 -21.12
N THR A 205 11.80 -12.98 -20.39
CA THR A 205 11.04 -12.71 -19.17
C THR A 205 10.12 -11.51 -19.40
N SER A 206 8.82 -11.67 -19.15
CA SER A 206 7.86 -10.57 -19.19
C SER A 206 7.00 -10.54 -17.95
N VAL A 207 6.75 -9.35 -17.42
CA VAL A 207 5.77 -9.11 -16.36
C VAL A 207 4.60 -8.36 -16.98
N THR A 208 3.39 -8.87 -16.76
CA THR A 208 2.15 -8.33 -17.30
C THR A 208 1.18 -8.09 -16.16
N ARG A 209 0.52 -6.94 -16.14
CA ARG A 209 -0.58 -6.68 -15.21
C ARG A 209 -1.89 -7.22 -15.79
N LEU A 210 -2.59 -8.02 -14.99
CA LEU A 210 -3.89 -8.56 -15.34
C LEU A 210 -4.95 -7.54 -14.90
N LEU A 211 -5.63 -6.94 -15.87
CA LEU A 211 -6.75 -6.07 -15.59
C LEU A 211 -8.01 -6.91 -15.40
N SER A 212 -8.67 -6.76 -14.24
CA SER A 212 -9.99 -7.33 -14.03
C SER A 212 -10.97 -6.80 -15.09
N PRO A 213 -11.82 -7.64 -15.70
CA PRO A 213 -12.85 -7.16 -16.61
C PRO A 213 -13.91 -6.37 -15.83
N GLY A 214 -13.84 -5.04 -15.87
CA GLY A 214 -14.88 -4.16 -15.33
C GLY A 214 -14.35 -3.03 -14.47
N LEU A 215 -13.98 -1.91 -15.12
CA LEU A 215 -14.01 -0.53 -14.63
C LEU A 215 -13.69 0.34 -15.86
N SER A 216 -14.72 0.52 -16.70
CA SER A 216 -14.77 1.57 -17.73
C SER A 216 -15.26 2.85 -17.12
#